data_AF-A0A919P5A7-F1
#
_entry.id   AF-A0A919P5A7-F1
#
_cell.length_a   1.000
_cell.length_b   1.000
_cell.length_c   1.000
_cell.angle_alpha   90.00
_cell.angle_beta   90.00
_cell.angle_gamma   90.00
#
_symmetry.space_group_name_H-M   'P 1'
#
loop_
_entity.id
_entity.type
_entity.pdbx_description
1 polymer ?
#
loop_
_entity_poly.entity_id
_entity_poly.type
_entity_poly.pdbx_seq_one_letter_code
_entity_poly.pdbx_strand_id
1 'polypeptide(L)'
;MAAEVAAADGALKAGADVVARSRGELQRELSSLEGKLAGIGSHWQGAGAVAFTALMTRWREDAAKIVSALNEFEANLQASQSAYVASDDAQQSQFSRLQGRLG
;
A
#
# COMPACT_ATOMS: atom_id res chain seq x y z
N MET A 1 27.28 6.38 -5.41
CA MET A 1 26.74 5.06 -5.82
C MET A 1 26.31 4.23 -4.60
N ALA A 2 27.18 3.50 -3.88
CA ALA A 2 26.72 2.64 -2.77
C ALA A 2 25.94 3.37 -1.65
N ALA A 3 26.36 4.57 -1.26
CA ALA A 3 25.64 5.37 -0.25
C ALA A 3 24.29 5.93 -0.76
N GLU A 4 24.16 6.19 -2.05
CA GLU A 4 22.89 6.64 -2.67
C GLU A 4 21.89 5.48 -2.77
N VAL A 5 22.37 4.27 -3.08
CA VAL A 5 21.56 3.03 -3.11
C VAL A 5 21.01 2.71 -1.71
N ALA A 6 21.88 2.72 -0.69
CA ALA A 6 21.44 2.50 0.70
C ALA A 6 20.42 3.55 1.18
N ALA A 7 20.58 4.82 0.77
CA ALA A 7 19.62 5.88 1.06
C ALA A 7 18.28 5.67 0.35
N ALA A 8 18.30 5.23 -0.92
CA ALA A 8 17.12 4.91 -1.69
C ALA A 8 16.35 3.70 -1.12
N ASP A 9 17.05 2.64 -0.72
CA ASP A 9 16.45 1.46 -0.08
C ASP A 9 15.79 1.81 1.26
N GLY A 10 16.46 2.63 2.08
CA GLY A 10 15.89 3.13 3.33
C GLY A 10 14.62 3.96 3.10
N ALA A 11 14.61 4.80 2.07
CA ALA A 11 13.46 5.62 1.71
C ALA A 11 12.29 4.78 1.18
N LEU A 12 12.53 3.76 0.35
CA LEU A 12 11.49 2.86 -0.17
C LEU A 12 10.82 2.07 0.96
N LYS A 13 11.63 1.52 1.88
CA LYS A 13 11.12 0.81 3.06
C LYS A 13 10.28 1.72 3.95
N ALA A 14 10.79 2.92 4.26
CA ALA A 14 10.06 3.89 5.07
C ALA A 14 8.74 4.30 4.40
N GLY A 15 8.74 4.46 3.07
CA GLY A 15 7.54 4.71 2.28
C GLY A 15 6.51 3.59 2.40
N ALA A 16 6.93 2.33 2.24
CA ALA A 16 6.05 1.17 2.41
C ALA A 16 5.43 1.11 3.83
N ASP A 17 6.24 1.38 4.87
CA ASP A 17 5.77 1.40 6.26
C ASP A 17 4.77 2.54 6.53
N VAL A 18 4.94 3.71 5.88
CA VAL A 18 3.97 4.81 5.94
C VAL A 18 2.66 4.39 5.28
N VAL A 19 2.72 3.81 4.07
CA VAL A 19 1.55 3.35 3.32
C VAL A 19 0.76 2.31 4.11
N ALA A 20 1.45 1.35 4.71
CA ALA A 20 0.82 0.31 5.53
C ALA A 20 0.08 0.90 6.75
N ARG A 21 0.68 1.90 7.41
CA ARG A 21 0.05 2.63 8.53
C ARG A 21 -1.16 3.43 8.08
N SER A 22 -1.01 4.24 7.03
CA SER A 22 -2.10 5.03 6.46
C SER A 22 -3.26 4.17 5.98
N ARG A 23 -2.99 2.99 5.39
CA ARG A 23 -4.02 2.02 5.06
C ARG A 23 -4.79 1.54 6.29
N GLY A 24 -4.10 1.20 7.38
CA GLY A 24 -4.74 0.76 8.61
C GLY A 24 -5.57 1.86 9.29
N GLU A 25 -5.12 3.12 9.22
CA GLU A 25 -5.89 4.29 9.64
C GLU A 25 -7.14 4.47 8.78
N LEU A 26 -6.98 4.48 7.46
CA LEU A 26 -8.08 4.62 6.52
C LEU A 26 -9.14 3.52 6.70
N GLN A 27 -8.72 2.27 6.87
CA GLN A 27 -9.65 1.15 7.09
C GLN A 27 -10.47 1.35 8.36
N ARG A 28 -9.87 1.85 9.44
CA ARG A 28 -10.59 2.18 10.69
C ARG A 28 -11.59 3.31 10.48
N GLU A 29 -11.20 4.36 9.76
CA GLU A 29 -12.09 5.48 9.44
C GLU A 29 -13.27 5.04 8.56
N LEU A 30 -13.01 4.23 7.55
CA LEU A 30 -14.04 3.69 6.65
C LEU A 30 -15.06 2.84 7.42
N SER A 31 -14.60 1.95 8.31
CA SER A 31 -15.49 1.16 9.17
C SER A 31 -16.27 2.02 10.17
N SER A 32 -15.64 3.05 10.73
CA SER A 32 -16.32 3.99 11.64
C SER A 32 -17.45 4.75 10.94
N LEU A 33 -17.19 5.25 9.74
CA LEU A 33 -18.20 5.94 8.94
C LEU A 33 -19.31 5.00 8.47
N GLU A 34 -18.97 3.77 8.08
CA GLU A 34 -19.97 2.73 7.77
C GLU A 34 -20.92 2.48 8.95
N GLY A 35 -20.40 2.37 10.17
CA GLY A 35 -21.21 2.19 11.38
C GLY A 35 -22.14 3.38 11.65
N LYS A 36 -21.67 4.61 11.45
CA LYS A 36 -22.49 5.83 11.56
C LYS A 36 -23.61 5.84 10.52
N LEU A 37 -23.30 5.48 9.27
CA LEU A 37 -24.29 5.38 8.18
C LEU A 37 -25.35 4.33 8.50
N ALA A 38 -24.96 3.15 8.97
CA ALA A 38 -25.87 2.07 9.38
C ALA A 38 -26.82 2.51 10.51
N GLY A 39 -26.32 3.26 11.49
CA GLY A 39 -27.14 3.82 12.56
C GLY A 39 -28.25 4.75 12.05
N ILE A 40 -27.95 5.61 11.07
CA ILE A 40 -28.93 6.51 10.46
C ILE A 40 -29.92 5.73 9.58
N GLY A 41 -29.41 4.81 8.76
CA GLY A 41 -30.21 4.02 7.81
C GLY A 41 -31.28 3.15 8.47
N SER A 42 -31.11 2.78 9.74
CA SER A 42 -32.14 2.06 10.52
C SER A 42 -33.49 2.79 10.60
N HIS A 43 -33.51 4.10 10.36
CA HIS A 43 -34.72 4.93 10.36
C HIS A 43 -35.41 5.02 8.99
N TRP A 44 -34.76 4.58 7.91
CA TRP A 44 -35.30 4.69 6.55
C TRP A 44 -36.12 3.45 6.22
N GLN A 45 -37.39 3.67 5.85
CA GLN A 45 -38.35 2.62 5.47
C GLN A 45 -38.85 2.85 4.04
N GLY A 46 -39.35 1.80 3.40
CA GLY A 46 -39.88 1.88 2.03
C GLY A 46 -38.79 2.23 1.00
N ALA A 47 -39.07 3.16 0.08
CA ALA A 47 -38.15 3.54 -0.99
C ALA A 47 -36.79 4.08 -0.46
N GLY A 48 -36.77 4.69 0.72
CA GLY A 48 -35.53 5.16 1.36
C GLY A 48 -34.60 4.00 1.75
N ALA A 49 -35.14 2.85 2.17
CA ALA A 49 -34.34 1.68 2.53
C ALA A 49 -33.61 1.09 1.30
N VAL A 50 -34.24 1.12 0.13
CA VAL A 50 -33.64 0.67 -1.14
C VAL A 50 -32.47 1.58 -1.52
N ALA A 51 -32.68 2.90 -1.49
CA ALA A 51 -31.64 3.88 -1.77
C ALA A 51 -30.46 3.78 -0.77
N PHE A 52 -30.76 3.55 0.52
CA PHE A 52 -29.74 3.30 1.54
C PHE A 52 -28.90 2.07 1.22
N THR A 53 -29.56 0.96 0.87
CA THR A 53 -28.88 -0.30 0.56
C THR A 53 -27.93 -0.12 -0.62
N ALA A 54 -28.38 0.57 -1.68
CA ALA A 54 -27.53 0.90 -2.83
C ALA A 54 -26.32 1.77 -2.44
N LEU A 55 -26.53 2.79 -1.59
CA LEU A 55 -25.46 3.62 -1.06
C LEU A 55 -24.44 2.80 -0.27
N MET A 56 -24.90 1.90 0.61
CA MET A 56 -24.03 1.07 1.44
C MET A 56 -23.23 0.07 0.61
N THR A 57 -23.82 -0.49 -0.45
CA THR A 57 -23.08 -1.33 -1.40
C THR A 57 -21.96 -0.54 -2.07
N ARG A 58 -22.30 0.64 -2.60
CA ARG A 58 -21.31 1.49 -3.27
C ARG A 58 -20.20 1.94 -2.31
N TRP A 59 -20.55 2.28 -1.08
CA TRP A 59 -19.61 2.61 -0.02
C TRP A 59 -18.57 1.50 0.20
N ARG A 60 -19.03 0.25 0.37
CA ARG A 60 -18.15 -0.90 0.57
C ARG A 60 -17.25 -1.16 -0.64
N GLU A 61 -17.79 -1.03 -1.85
CA GLU A 61 -17.02 -1.18 -3.09
C GLU A 61 -15.91 -0.15 -3.19
N ASP A 62 -16.21 1.13 -2.96
CA ASP A 62 -15.24 2.21 -3.08
C ASP A 62 -14.20 2.14 -1.94
N ALA A 63 -14.62 1.79 -0.71
CA ALA A 63 -13.73 1.49 0.40
C ALA A 63 -12.73 0.36 0.05
N ALA A 64 -13.22 -0.75 -0.51
CA ALA A 64 -12.38 -1.88 -0.91
C ALA A 64 -11.38 -1.50 -2.00
N LYS A 65 -11.81 -0.71 -3.00
CA LYS A 65 -10.91 -0.22 -4.06
C LYS A 65 -9.75 0.59 -3.51
N ILE A 66 -10.01 1.52 -2.59
CA ILE A 66 -8.96 2.37 -2.03
C ILE A 66 -7.98 1.53 -1.20
N VAL A 67 -8.48 0.62 -0.35
CA VAL A 67 -7.63 -0.27 0.44
C VAL A 67 -6.79 -1.19 -0.45
N SER A 68 -7.36 -1.72 -1.54
CA SER A 68 -6.62 -2.54 -2.51
C SER A 68 -5.52 -1.74 -3.20
N ALA A 69 -5.80 -0.52 -3.65
CA ALA A 69 -4.81 0.34 -4.28
C ALA A 69 -3.63 0.64 -3.34
N LEU A 70 -3.88 0.84 -2.04
CA LEU A 70 -2.82 1.02 -1.04
C LEU A 70 -2.01 -0.27 -0.80
N ASN A 71 -2.65 -1.45 -0.83
CA ASN A 71 -1.95 -2.74 -0.78
C ASN A 71 -1.02 -2.92 -1.99
N GLU A 72 -1.53 -2.68 -3.19
CA GLU A 72 -0.75 -2.77 -4.42
C GLU A 72 0.41 -1.76 -4.43
N PHE A 73 0.17 -0.55 -3.96
CA PHE A 73 1.22 0.46 -3.85
C PHE A 73 2.33 0.05 -2.88
N GLU A 74 2.00 -0.47 -1.68
CA GLU A 74 2.99 -1.01 -0.75
C GLU A 74 3.79 -2.16 -1.38
N ALA A 75 3.10 -3.11 -2.02
CA ALA A 75 3.75 -4.25 -2.67
C ALA A 75 4.72 -3.80 -3.78
N ASN A 76 4.33 -2.79 -4.57
CA ASN A 76 5.19 -2.21 -5.61
C ASN A 76 6.43 -1.53 -5.03
N LEU A 77 6.32 -0.87 -3.88
CA LEU A 77 7.48 -0.27 -3.18
C LEU A 77 8.44 -1.36 -2.69
N GLN A 78 7.93 -2.44 -2.08
CA GLN A 78 8.74 -3.56 -1.61
C GLN A 78 9.40 -4.33 -2.76
N ALA A 79 8.68 -4.54 -3.87
CA ALA A 79 9.22 -5.16 -5.07
C ALA A 79 10.33 -4.31 -5.69
N SER A 80 10.13 -2.98 -5.75
CA SER A 80 11.14 -2.04 -6.23
C SER A 80 12.41 -2.11 -5.37
N GLN A 81 12.26 -2.09 -4.03
CA GLN A 81 13.39 -2.26 -3.11
C GLN A 81 14.15 -3.56 -3.36
N SER A 82 13.43 -4.68 -3.50
CA SER A 82 14.06 -5.98 -3.75
C SER A 82 14.83 -6.02 -5.08
N ALA A 83 14.29 -5.37 -6.12
CA ALA A 83 14.95 -5.25 -7.42
C ALA A 83 16.22 -4.38 -7.36
N TYR A 84 16.20 -3.28 -6.59
CA TYR A 84 17.39 -2.44 -6.38
C TYR A 84 18.51 -3.21 -5.68
N VAL A 85 18.22 -3.89 -4.58
CA VAL A 85 19.20 -4.72 -3.84
C VAL A 85 19.80 -5.80 -4.74
N ALA A 86 18.96 -6.55 -5.47
CA ALA A 86 19.43 -7.61 -6.35
C ALA A 86 20.33 -7.09 -7.49
N SER A 87 20.04 -5.90 -8.03
CA SER A 87 20.87 -5.27 -9.06
C SER A 87 22.24 -4.86 -8.50
N ASP A 88 22.28 -4.32 -7.28
CA ASP A 88 23.53 -3.89 -6.63
C ASP A 88 24.43 -5.09 -6.29
N ASP A 89 23.87 -6.15 -5.68
CA ASP A 89 24.57 -7.39 -5.36
C ASP A 89 25.20 -8.03 -6.62
N ALA A 90 24.46 -8.02 -7.73
CA ALA A 90 24.95 -8.52 -9.01
C ALA A 90 26.14 -7.68 -9.51
N GLN A 91 26.06 -6.36 -9.43
CA GLN A 91 27.13 -5.45 -9.87
C GLN A 91 28.39 -5.58 -9.01
N GLN A 92 28.23 -5.65 -7.68
CA GLN A 92 29.33 -5.85 -6.74
C GLN A 92 30.03 -7.21 -6.99
N SER A 93 29.25 -8.26 -7.23
CA SER A 93 29.77 -9.60 -7.55
C SER A 93 30.54 -9.62 -8.88
N GLN A 94 30.14 -8.82 -9.87
CA GLN A 94 30.87 -8.68 -11.13
C GLN A 94 32.18 -7.91 -10.94
N PHE A 95 32.15 -6.80 -10.21
CA PHE A 95 33.36 -6.03 -9.89
C PHE A 95 34.39 -6.86 -9.11
N SER A 96 33.94 -7.59 -8.09
CA SER A 96 34.81 -8.45 -7.28
C SER A 96 35.49 -9.53 -8.12
N ARG A 97 34.75 -10.12 -9.09
CA ARG A 97 35.29 -11.10 -10.04
C ARG A 97 36.31 -10.49 -11.00
N LEU A 98 36.08 -9.26 -11.47
CA LEU A 98 37.04 -8.56 -12.32
C LEU A 98 38.32 -8.21 -11.55
N GLN A 99 38.18 -7.72 -10.32
CA GLN A 99 39.31 -7.36 -9.47
C GLN A 99 40.17 -8.58 -9.13
N GLY A 100 39.56 -9.73 -8.83
CA GLY A 100 40.28 -10.99 -8.60
C GLY A 100 40.93 -11.60 -9.85
N ARG A 101 40.66 -11.08 -11.05
CA ARG A 101 41.33 -11.47 -12.31
C ARG A 101 42.48 -10.53 -12.70
N LEU A 102 42.53 -9.35 -12.10
CA LEU A 102 43.52 -8.31 -12.40
C LEU A 102 44.64 -8.24 -11.36
N GLY A 103 44.49 -8.94 -10.23
CA GLY A 103 45.56 -9.24 -9.27
C GLY A 103 46.01 -10.69 -9.39
#